data_AF-A0A831U087-F1
#
_entry.id   AF-A0A831U087-F1
#
_cell.length_a   1.000
_cell.length_b   1.000
_cell.length_c   1.000
_cell.angle_alpha   90.00
_cell.angle_beta   90.00
_cell.angle_gamma   90.00
#
_symmetry.space_group_name_H-M   'P 1'
#
loop_
_entity.id
_entity.type
_entity.pdbx_description
1 polymer ?
#
loop_
_entity_poly.entity_id
_entity_poly.type
_entity_poly.pdbx_seq_one_letter_code
_entity_poly.pdbx_strand_id
1 'polypeptide(L)'
;MLRYFRSATRKDHLVDYVEQGRSSYRIASTFDYGPYANEAPVLRQMAELFELCMYGLNRVRTELHALGDPDMRRLERLLGS
;
A
#
# COMPACT_ATOMS: atom_id res chain seq x y z
N MET A 1 -20.70 7.85 -3.56
CA MET A 1 -20.21 8.09 -4.93
C MET A 1 -18.71 8.31 -4.89
N LEU A 2 -17.90 7.25 -5.03
CA LEU A 2 -16.47 7.32 -5.42
C LEU A 2 -16.08 6.02 -6.14
N ARG A 3 -16.67 5.82 -7.32
CA ARG A 3 -16.03 5.08 -8.41
C ARG A 3 -15.07 6.05 -9.08
N TYR A 4 -13.95 5.54 -9.63
CA TYR A 4 -12.80 6.22 -10.27
C TYR A 4 -11.59 6.32 -9.31
N PHE A 5 -10.41 5.72 -9.54
CA PHE A 5 -9.77 5.22 -10.76
C PHE A 5 -8.98 3.94 -10.50
N ARG A 6 -9.37 2.83 -11.13
CA ARG A 6 -8.46 1.70 -11.43
C ARG A 6 -8.00 1.88 -12.87
N SER A 7 -6.73 2.21 -13.07
CA SER A 7 -6.00 2.00 -14.32
C SER A 7 -4.52 2.24 -14.01
N ALA A 8 -3.71 1.20 -14.13
CA ALA A 8 -2.26 1.22 -13.91
C ALA A 8 -1.49 2.06 -14.97
N THR A 9 -2.19 2.85 -15.79
CA THR A 9 -1.65 3.45 -17.03
C THR A 9 -2.07 4.90 -17.28
N ARG A 10 -2.81 5.55 -16.38
CA ARG A 10 -3.06 6.99 -16.49
C ARG A 10 -2.11 7.79 -15.60
N LYS A 11 -1.50 8.79 -16.23
CA LYS A 11 -0.70 9.89 -15.68
C LYS A 11 -1.48 10.77 -14.69
N ASP A 12 -2.17 10.18 -13.73
CA ASP A 12 -2.57 10.82 -12.47
C ASP A 12 -1.55 10.45 -11.35
N HIS A 13 -0.34 10.05 -11.77
CA HIS A 13 0.73 9.38 -11.01
C HIS A 13 1.42 10.20 -9.92
N LEU A 14 0.95 11.41 -9.60
CA LEU A 14 1.61 12.28 -8.63
C LEU A 14 0.66 12.97 -7.65
N VAL A 15 -0.57 12.47 -7.46
CA VAL A 15 -1.03 12.44 -6.07
C VAL A 15 -0.09 11.47 -5.41
N ASP A 16 0.76 11.99 -4.54
CA ASP A 16 1.87 11.26 -3.95
C ASP A 16 1.28 10.07 -3.16
N TYR A 17 1.15 8.92 -3.83
CA TYR A 17 0.47 7.73 -3.30
C TYR A 17 1.15 7.26 -2.01
N VAL A 18 2.43 7.60 -1.86
CA VAL A 18 3.20 7.40 -0.64
C VAL A 18 2.60 8.27 0.48
N GLU A 19 2.49 9.57 0.25
CA GLU A 19 1.86 10.49 1.22
C GLU A 19 0.40 10.16 1.47
N GLN A 20 -0.37 9.78 0.44
CA GLN A 20 -1.76 9.39 0.60
C GLN A 20 -1.91 8.12 1.45
N GLY A 21 -1.08 7.09 1.22
CA GLY A 21 -1.10 5.87 2.00
C GLY A 21 -0.73 6.13 3.46
N ARG A 22 0.36 6.88 3.68
CA ARG A 22 0.81 7.28 5.02
C ARG A 22 -0.24 8.12 5.76
N SER A 23 -0.84 9.10 5.07
CA SER A 23 -1.88 9.97 5.62
C SER A 23 -3.14 9.17 5.97
N SER A 24 -3.51 8.18 5.14
CA SER A 24 -4.67 7.31 5.39
C SER A 24 -4.53 6.53 6.70
N TYR A 25 -3.37 5.92 6.94
CA TYR A 25 -3.08 5.25 8.21
C TYR A 25 -3.12 6.21 9.39
N ARG A 26 -2.56 7.42 9.23
CA ARG A 26 -2.56 8.43 10.29
C ARG A 26 -3.96 8.88 10.66
N ILE A 27 -4.80 9.19 9.68
CA ILE A 27 -6.20 9.57 9.87
C ILE A 27 -6.99 8.43 10.50
N ALA A 28 -6.87 7.20 9.98
CA ALA A 28 -7.55 6.04 10.56
C ALA A 28 -7.15 5.81 12.02
N SER A 29 -5.89 6.09 12.36
CA SER A 29 -5.38 5.94 13.72
C SER A 29 -5.91 6.98 14.73
N THR A 30 -6.53 8.07 14.26
CA THR A 30 -7.17 9.05 15.17
C THR A 30 -8.54 8.58 15.66
N PHE A 31 -9.10 7.51 15.08
CA PHE A 31 -10.31 6.87 15.58
C PHE A 31 -9.93 5.90 16.70
N ASP A 32 -9.49 6.44 17.83
CA ASP A 32 -8.97 5.69 18.98
C ASP A 32 -10.01 5.37 20.05
N TYR A 33 -11.30 5.44 19.68
CA TYR A 33 -12.43 5.22 20.58
C TYR A 33 -13.25 3.98 20.20
N GLY A 34 -13.91 3.42 21.22
CA GLY A 34 -14.83 2.29 21.07
C GLY A 34 -14.16 1.05 20.46
N PRO A 35 -14.74 0.43 19.42
CA PRO A 35 -14.22 -0.82 18.87
C PRO A 35 -12.87 -0.68 18.15
N TYR A 36 -12.42 0.54 17.85
CA TYR A 36 -11.21 0.82 17.07
C TYR A 36 -9.99 1.18 17.92
N ALA A 37 -10.17 1.26 19.24
CA ALA A 37 -9.11 1.63 20.19
C ALA A 37 -7.93 0.64 20.16
N ASN A 38 -8.18 -0.63 19.83
CA ASN A 38 -7.17 -1.68 19.78
C ASN A 38 -6.32 -1.61 18.51
N GLU A 39 -6.91 -1.19 17.39
CA GLU A 39 -6.28 -1.11 16.08
C GLU A 39 -5.54 0.22 15.87
N ALA A 40 -5.98 1.30 16.54
CA ALA A 40 -5.38 2.62 16.42
C ALA A 40 -3.85 2.67 16.66
N PRO A 41 -3.26 1.96 17.64
CA PRO A 41 -1.80 1.89 17.80
C PRO A 41 -1.09 1.26 16.61
N VAL A 42 -1.65 0.19 16.04
CA VAL A 42 -1.08 -0.49 14.86
C VAL A 42 -1.11 0.44 13.66
N LEU A 43 -2.23 1.15 13.44
CA LEU A 43 -2.37 2.10 12.34
C LEU A 43 -1.40 3.29 12.49
N ARG A 44 -1.16 3.79 13.72
CA ARG A 44 -0.11 4.79 13.98
C ARG A 44 1.26 4.27 13.57
N GLN A 45 1.62 3.07 14.02
CA GLN A 45 2.91 2.46 13.69
C GLN A 45 3.09 2.25 12.17
N MET A 46 2.01 1.85 11.47
CA MET A 46 2.02 1.74 10.01
C MET A 46 2.23 3.09 9.31
N ALA A 47 1.69 4.19 9.85
CA ALA A 47 1.93 5.53 9.32
C ALA A 47 3.37 6.03 9.59
N GLU A 48 3.96 5.64 10.71
CA GLU A 48 5.34 5.99 11.08
C GLU A 48 6.37 5.23 10.24
N LEU A 49 6.15 3.93 10.04
CA LEU A 49 7.05 3.03 9.32
C LEU A 49 6.76 2.93 7.82
N PHE A 50 5.80 3.70 7.31
CA PHE A 50 5.25 3.55 5.96
C PHE A 50 6.33 3.49 4.87
N GLU A 51 7.24 4.46 4.85
CA GLU A 51 8.32 4.53 3.85
C GLU A 51 9.28 3.35 3.94
N LEU A 52 9.61 2.90 5.15
CA LEU A 52 10.47 1.74 5.39
C LEU A 52 9.82 0.45 4.88
N CYS A 53 8.53 0.26 5.17
CA CYS A 53 7.75 -0.88 4.69
C CYS A 53 7.66 -0.86 3.16
N MET A 54 7.37 0.29 2.56
CA MET A 54 7.32 0.46 1.11
C MET A 54 8.66 0.13 0.45
N TYR A 55 9.76 0.61 1.02
CA TYR A 55 11.10 0.30 0.55
C TYR A 55 11.40 -1.20 0.63
N GLY A 56 11.11 -1.84 1.77
CA GLY A 56 11.30 -3.28 1.95
C GLY A 56 10.48 -4.12 0.97
N LEU A 57 9.18 -3.81 0.82
CA LEU A 57 8.30 -4.48 -0.14
C LEU A 57 8.78 -4.32 -1.58
N ASN A 58 9.27 -3.13 -1.94
CA ASN A 58 9.84 -2.91 -3.26
C ASN A 58 11.08 -3.77 -3.52
N ARG A 59 11.97 -3.94 -2.52
CA ARG A 59 13.13 -4.83 -2.64
C ARG A 59 12.72 -6.29 -2.80
N VAL A 60 11.82 -6.79 -1.94
CA VAL A 60 11.31 -8.16 -2.01
C VAL A 60 10.68 -8.43 -3.37
N ARG A 61 9.85 -7.51 -3.87
CA ARG A 61 9.28 -7.60 -5.22
C ARG A 61 10.37 -7.70 -6.28
N THR A 62 11.37 -6.82 -6.25
CA THR A 62 12.48 -6.84 -7.21
C THR A 62 13.27 -8.16 -7.16
N GLU A 63 13.53 -8.68 -5.97
CA GLU A 63 14.23 -9.96 -5.79
C GLU A 63 13.41 -11.14 -6.31
N LEU A 64 12.10 -11.18 -6.03
CA LEU A 64 11.20 -12.21 -6.56
C LEU A 64 11.12 -12.18 -8.10
N HIS A 65 11.12 -10.99 -8.72
CA HIS A 65 11.25 -10.89 -10.17
C HIS A 65 12.58 -11.45 -10.68
N ALA A 66 13.69 -11.11 -10.03
CA ALA A 66 15.03 -11.55 -10.43
C ALA A 66 15.20 -13.08 -10.32
N LEU A 67 14.57 -13.70 -9.31
CA LEU A 67 14.56 -15.15 -9.12
C LEU A 67 13.64 -15.88 -10.12
N GLY A 68 12.86 -15.15 -10.91
CA GLY A 68 11.91 -15.74 -11.85
C GLY A 68 10.83 -16.54 -11.11
N ASP A 69 10.32 -16.01 -10.00
CA ASP A 69 9.33 -16.68 -9.17
C ASP A 69 8.04 -17.00 -10.00
N PRO A 70 7.62 -18.28 -10.05
CA PRO A 70 6.45 -18.69 -10.83
C PRO A 70 5.13 -18.13 -10.30
N ASP A 71 5.02 -17.87 -9.00
CA ASP A 71 3.85 -17.25 -8.39
C ASP A 71 3.81 -15.75 -8.71
N MET A 72 4.97 -15.08 -8.79
CA MET A 72 5.04 -13.69 -9.28
C MET A 72 4.51 -13.57 -10.71
N ARG A 73 4.94 -14.46 -11.62
CA ARG A 73 4.42 -14.51 -13.00
C ARG A 73 2.92 -14.82 -13.06
N ARG A 74 2.37 -15.53 -12.06
CA ARG A 74 0.93 -15.80 -11.97
C ARG A 74 0.18 -14.55 -11.51
N LEU A 75 0.69 -13.85 -10.50
CA LEU A 75 0.15 -12.60 -10.01
C LEU A 75 0.15 -11.51 -11.09
N GLU A 76 1.23 -11.36 -11.85
CA GLU A 76 1.30 -10.43 -12.99
C GLU A 76 0.23 -10.72 -14.04
N ARG A 77 -0.01 -12.00 -14.35
CA ARG A 77 -1.08 -12.41 -15.28
C ARG A 77 -2.49 -12.12 -14.75
N LEU A 78 -2.70 -12.25 -13.44
CA LEU A 78 -4.00 -11.99 -12.80
C LEU A 78 -4.27 -10.49 -12.60
N LEU A 79 -3.23 -9.69 -12.43
CA LEU A 79 -3.32 -8.23 -12.24
C LEU A 79 -3.24 -7.45 -13.56
N GLY A 80 -2.89 -8.12 -14.66
CA GLY A 80 -2.77 -7.55 -16.01
C GLY A 80 -4.02 -7.62 -16.89
N SER A 81 -5.21 -7.91 -16.35
CA SER A 81 -6.50 -7.94 -17.09
C SER A 81 -7.41 -6.76 -16.76
#